data_AF-A0A853I9A9-F1
#
_entry.id   AF-A0A853I9A9-F1
#
_cell.length_a   1.000
_cell.length_b   1.000
_cell.length_c   1.000
_cell.angle_alpha   90.00
_cell.angle_beta   90.00
_cell.angle_gamma   90.00
#
_symmetry.space_group_name_H-M   'P 1'
#
loop_
_entity.id
_entity.type
_entity.pdbx_description
1 polymer ?
#
loop_
_entity_poly.entity_id
_entity_poly.type
_entity_poly.pdbx_seq_one_letter_code
_entity_poly.pdbx_strand_id
1 'polypeptide(L)'
;MNAVFKPITQAVSWSGIEEAFFLLLETPPTESAFQVMGAIDTLKQTPLGEFNSQVQAAWLQLNHWQRRLQIHPDASLAELIHRNTPFWDLKGLLNQWGPPDNIGQAQLEKNRAQGQQLREQLIESENAQLASEIQQLQQSLDDIKAPYQKSHKEISRILSDIREQHGLTEMRLNLEVEISLFNNKAKHRNRDYEALVKEEQAIRAKADHYQQLVNQYIKPVQDEWNQTALYKPDEATKQQVVETQQAINQKAEQLMSGVYDQLINQSTISAQVAQQWAKEQSISTTVINRLKKVGYSKTQLLKDMAEFYRLTHGRLSQVSVVSDGRKRAAASVTEGIVYVDGDFDKTTLFHEMAHLLENDPVTKATAQQFVESRKEGPLQPLQELAGNTNYRSDEKAYPDSFINPYVGKYYADGSTEVMSMGLEHFASSVKLYELFNNDPDMFDCLLGFLNNTSTAEQDLFKQIRQQKSADHDFYQQLFKRVKPIKITKEFITAGPLMGYQFLNSSTRDRHTGRKKTGRLVVAPDGSNDFMASELDAKAWAYLHQMNQQGIQSHPIENLKKLITHRQAPDWFQPGMVIPELKS
;
A
#
# COMPACT_ATOMS: atom_id res chain seq x y z
N MET A 1 -39.85 -32.70 13.34
CA MET A 1 -39.08 -32.00 14.39
C MET A 1 -39.39 -32.55 15.81
N ASN A 2 -39.53 -33.88 16.01
CA ASN A 2 -39.69 -34.48 17.35
C ASN A 2 -39.56 -36.02 17.36
N ALA A 3 -38.41 -36.58 16.94
CA ALA A 3 -38.17 -38.03 17.05
C ALA A 3 -36.70 -38.47 17.11
N VAL A 4 -35.73 -37.59 17.43
CA VAL A 4 -34.29 -37.93 17.37
C VAL A 4 -33.58 -37.91 18.73
N PHE A 5 -34.23 -37.49 19.82
CA PHE A 5 -33.57 -37.40 21.14
C PHE A 5 -34.05 -38.46 22.15
N LYS A 6 -33.83 -39.74 21.84
CA LYS A 6 -34.13 -40.83 22.78
C LYS A 6 -33.35 -42.12 22.47
N PRO A 7 -32.01 -42.05 22.29
CA PRO A 7 -31.12 -42.61 23.34
C PRO A 7 -29.68 -42.05 23.31
N ILE A 8 -29.33 -41.10 24.18
CA ILE A 8 -27.90 -40.69 24.42
C ILE A 8 -27.46 -41.00 25.87
N THR A 9 -28.33 -41.58 26.70
CA THR A 9 -28.02 -41.83 28.11
C THR A 9 -27.46 -43.22 28.42
N GLN A 10 -27.16 -44.08 27.43
CA GLN A 10 -26.67 -45.44 27.68
C GLN A 10 -25.66 -45.99 26.64
N ALA A 11 -24.50 -45.35 26.47
CA ALA A 11 -23.37 -45.96 25.76
C ALA A 11 -22.10 -45.89 26.62
N VAL A 12 -21.51 -47.05 26.92
CA VAL A 12 -20.48 -47.28 27.95
C VAL A 12 -19.17 -47.82 27.35
N SER A 13 -18.83 -47.50 26.09
CA SER A 13 -17.53 -47.89 25.54
C SER A 13 -16.96 -46.86 24.57
N TRP A 14 -15.62 -46.74 24.59
CA TRP A 14 -14.83 -45.86 23.74
C TRP A 14 -15.03 -46.09 22.23
N SER A 15 -15.45 -47.29 21.81
CA SER A 15 -15.77 -47.59 20.40
C SER A 15 -17.03 -46.87 19.89
N GLY A 16 -18.00 -46.56 20.76
CA GLY A 16 -19.17 -45.76 20.40
C GLY A 16 -18.89 -44.26 20.33
N ILE A 17 -17.83 -43.79 21.01
CA ILE A 17 -17.31 -42.42 20.88
C ILE A 17 -16.58 -42.27 19.56
N GLU A 18 -15.84 -43.29 19.09
CA GLU A 18 -15.12 -43.27 17.82
C GLU A 18 -16.09 -43.22 16.61
N GLU A 19 -17.19 -43.97 16.64
CA GLU A 19 -18.21 -43.95 15.58
C GLU A 19 -18.99 -42.62 15.55
N ALA A 20 -19.23 -42.01 16.73
CA ALA A 20 -19.75 -40.64 16.84
C ALA A 20 -18.71 -39.56 16.43
N PHE A 21 -17.42 -39.83 16.63
CA PHE A 21 -16.30 -38.98 16.22
C PHE A 21 -16.14 -38.96 14.70
N PHE A 22 -16.39 -40.08 14.01
CA PHE A 22 -16.42 -40.14 12.54
C PHE A 22 -17.73 -39.63 11.92
N LEU A 23 -18.87 -39.70 12.61
CA LEU A 23 -20.11 -39.04 12.19
C LEU A 23 -20.11 -37.52 12.46
N LEU A 24 -19.34 -37.02 13.43
CA LEU A 24 -19.08 -35.58 13.64
C LEU A 24 -18.09 -34.97 12.63
N LEU A 25 -17.37 -35.82 11.89
CA LEU A 25 -16.56 -35.40 10.73
C LEU A 25 -17.41 -35.12 9.47
N GLU A 26 -18.73 -35.24 9.54
CA GLU A 26 -19.66 -34.68 8.54
C GLU A 26 -20.13 -33.25 8.87
N THR A 27 -19.21 -32.42 9.39
CA THR A 27 -19.32 -30.97 9.20
C THR A 27 -17.99 -30.46 8.66
N PRO A 28 -17.97 -29.82 7.49
CA PRO A 28 -16.74 -29.61 6.75
C PRO A 28 -15.82 -28.63 7.49
N PRO A 29 -14.49 -28.72 7.28
CA PRO A 29 -13.62 -27.59 7.57
C PRO A 29 -14.13 -26.39 6.78
N THR A 30 -14.73 -25.44 7.52
CA THR A 30 -14.84 -23.99 7.29
C THR A 30 -14.60 -23.59 5.84
N GLU A 31 -15.60 -23.07 5.12
CA GLU A 31 -15.60 -22.54 3.74
C GLU A 31 -14.23 -22.30 3.05
N SER A 32 -13.29 -21.70 3.77
CA SER A 32 -11.84 -21.65 3.50
C SER A 32 -11.18 -22.95 2.98
N ALA A 33 -11.45 -24.12 3.55
CA ALA A 33 -10.85 -25.37 3.09
C ALA A 33 -11.49 -25.87 1.79
N PHE A 34 -12.79 -25.65 1.58
CA PHE A 34 -13.42 -25.90 0.28
C PHE A 34 -12.91 -24.94 -0.78
N GLN A 35 -12.73 -23.67 -0.43
CA GLN A 35 -12.13 -22.67 -1.30
C GLN A 35 -10.70 -23.08 -1.68
N VAL A 36 -9.87 -23.47 -0.72
CA VAL A 36 -8.49 -23.90 -0.99
C VAL A 36 -8.47 -25.21 -1.79
N MET A 37 -9.26 -26.22 -1.41
CA MET A 37 -9.30 -27.50 -2.14
C MET A 37 -9.87 -27.35 -3.55
N GLY A 38 -10.96 -26.61 -3.73
CA GLY A 38 -11.53 -26.35 -5.05
C GLY A 38 -10.56 -25.61 -5.97
N ALA A 39 -9.77 -24.68 -5.42
CA ALA A 39 -8.72 -24.02 -6.18
C ALA A 39 -7.52 -24.95 -6.48
N ILE A 40 -7.11 -25.81 -5.53
CA ILE A 40 -6.08 -26.84 -5.77
C ILE A 40 -6.54 -27.81 -6.85
N ASP A 41 -7.79 -28.27 -6.80
CA ASP A 41 -8.36 -29.20 -7.77
C ASP A 41 -8.46 -28.56 -9.15
N THR A 42 -8.86 -27.28 -9.22
CA THR A 42 -8.86 -26.50 -10.46
C THR A 42 -7.46 -26.44 -11.08
N LEU A 43 -6.42 -26.13 -10.28
CA LEU A 43 -5.05 -26.13 -10.80
C LEU A 43 -4.61 -27.54 -11.22
N LYS A 44 -4.85 -28.58 -10.42
CA LYS A 44 -4.45 -29.96 -10.75
C LYS A 44 -5.11 -30.54 -12.00
N GLN A 45 -6.37 -30.18 -12.25
CA GLN A 45 -7.13 -30.67 -13.41
C GLN A 45 -6.77 -29.95 -14.71
N THR A 46 -6.03 -28.85 -14.60
CA THR A 46 -5.59 -28.06 -15.75
C THR A 46 -4.25 -28.61 -16.25
N PRO A 47 -4.02 -28.73 -17.57
CA PRO A 47 -2.71 -29.00 -18.13
C PRO A 47 -1.72 -27.84 -17.87
N LEU A 48 -0.47 -28.15 -17.55
CA LEU A 48 0.58 -27.15 -17.39
C LEU A 48 0.73 -26.33 -18.70
N GLY A 49 0.61 -25.00 -18.61
CA GLY A 49 0.66 -24.09 -19.74
C GLY A 49 -0.71 -23.54 -20.18
N GLU A 50 -1.82 -24.10 -19.70
CA GLU A 50 -3.15 -23.52 -19.88
C GLU A 50 -3.49 -22.61 -18.70
N PHE A 51 -3.53 -21.30 -18.92
CA PHE A 51 -3.82 -20.32 -17.89
C PHE A 51 -5.06 -19.48 -18.25
N ASN A 52 -6.23 -20.11 -18.19
CA ASN A 52 -7.51 -19.45 -18.43
C ASN A 52 -8.02 -18.71 -17.17
N SER A 53 -9.14 -18.00 -17.29
CA SER A 53 -9.72 -17.20 -16.19
C SER A 53 -10.06 -18.02 -14.94
N GLN A 54 -10.39 -19.30 -15.08
CA GLN A 54 -10.68 -20.20 -13.97
C GLN A 54 -9.39 -20.59 -13.22
N VAL A 55 -8.33 -20.87 -13.97
CA VAL A 55 -6.97 -21.16 -13.43
C VAL A 55 -6.41 -19.91 -12.76
N GLN A 56 -6.62 -18.73 -13.34
CA GLN A 56 -6.25 -17.44 -12.75
C GLN A 56 -6.96 -17.20 -11.42
N ALA A 57 -8.28 -17.39 -11.37
CA ALA A 57 -9.05 -17.25 -10.14
C ALA A 57 -8.56 -18.23 -9.06
N ALA A 58 -8.34 -19.50 -9.42
CA ALA A 58 -7.82 -20.51 -8.52
C ALA A 58 -6.40 -20.17 -8.01
N TRP A 59 -5.53 -19.71 -8.89
CA TRP A 59 -4.17 -19.30 -8.53
C TRP A 59 -4.16 -18.08 -7.60
N LEU A 60 -4.94 -17.04 -7.92
CA LEU A 60 -5.10 -15.85 -7.08
C LEU A 60 -5.61 -16.22 -5.68
N GLN A 61 -6.60 -17.11 -5.63
CA GLN A 61 -7.17 -17.63 -4.40
C GLN A 61 -6.11 -18.41 -3.58
N LEU A 62 -5.35 -19.30 -4.20
CA LEU A 62 -4.29 -20.04 -3.49
C LEU A 62 -3.13 -19.15 -3.06
N ASN A 63 -2.76 -18.15 -3.85
CA ASN A 63 -1.74 -17.19 -3.46
C ASN A 63 -2.23 -16.30 -2.30
N HIS A 64 -3.49 -15.86 -2.32
CA HIS A 64 -4.11 -15.19 -1.16
C HIS A 64 -3.99 -16.07 0.09
N TRP A 65 -4.36 -17.35 -0.01
CA TRP A 65 -4.26 -18.30 1.09
C TRP A 65 -2.83 -18.60 1.52
N GLN A 66 -1.87 -18.65 0.60
CA GLN A 66 -0.45 -18.83 0.91
C GLN A 66 0.10 -17.65 1.71
N ARG A 67 -0.19 -16.41 1.30
CA ARG A 67 0.19 -15.22 2.05
C ARG A 67 -0.52 -15.16 3.40
N ARG A 68 -1.82 -15.48 3.42
CA ARG A 68 -2.58 -15.59 4.66
C ARG A 68 -1.92 -16.59 5.60
N LEU A 69 -1.55 -17.77 5.15
CA LEU A 69 -0.89 -18.80 5.96
C LEU A 69 0.53 -18.41 6.39
N GLN A 70 1.26 -17.60 5.61
CA GLN A 70 2.56 -17.05 6.03
C GLN A 70 2.44 -16.06 7.19
N ILE A 71 1.43 -15.20 7.14
CA ILE A 71 1.16 -14.22 8.19
C ILE A 71 0.45 -14.93 9.37
N HIS A 72 -0.37 -15.94 9.06
CA HIS A 72 -1.33 -16.58 9.94
C HIS A 72 -1.37 -18.12 9.77
N PRO A 73 -0.40 -18.86 10.34
CA PRO A 73 -0.31 -20.31 10.16
C PRO A 73 -1.53 -21.07 10.71
N ASP A 74 -2.22 -21.81 9.85
CA ASP A 74 -3.27 -22.76 10.24
C ASP A 74 -2.74 -24.18 10.09
N ALA A 75 -2.48 -24.87 11.21
CA ALA A 75 -1.97 -26.23 11.21
C ALA A 75 -2.90 -27.26 10.53
N SER A 76 -4.22 -27.10 10.67
CA SER A 76 -5.21 -28.04 10.11
C SER A 76 -5.31 -27.86 8.61
N LEU A 77 -5.37 -26.61 8.14
CA LEU A 77 -5.34 -26.31 6.71
C LEU A 77 -3.97 -26.63 6.10
N ALA A 78 -2.86 -26.39 6.81
CA ALA A 78 -1.53 -26.74 6.37
C ALA A 78 -1.35 -28.24 6.22
N GLU A 79 -1.87 -29.05 7.15
CA GLU A 79 -1.87 -30.51 7.02
C GLU A 79 -2.74 -30.97 5.84
N LEU A 80 -3.86 -30.31 5.61
CA LEU A 80 -4.75 -30.60 4.50
C LEU A 80 -4.12 -30.23 3.14
N ILE A 81 -3.42 -29.09 3.05
CA ILE A 81 -2.57 -28.70 1.93
C ILE A 81 -1.43 -29.71 1.74
N HIS A 82 -0.78 -30.12 2.84
CA HIS A 82 0.33 -31.07 2.81
C HIS A 82 -0.07 -32.40 2.18
N ARG A 83 -1.26 -32.90 2.53
CA ARG A 83 -1.83 -34.14 1.97
C ARG A 83 -2.28 -33.99 0.53
N ASN A 84 -2.65 -32.79 0.10
CA ASN A 84 -3.28 -32.52 -1.19
C ASN A 84 -2.37 -31.78 -2.18
N THR A 85 -1.10 -31.55 -1.88
CA THR A 85 -0.16 -30.92 -2.81
C THR A 85 1.10 -31.79 -2.96
N PRO A 86 1.65 -31.92 -4.17
CA PRO A 86 2.85 -32.72 -4.39
C PRO A 86 4.11 -32.09 -3.76
N PHE A 87 4.04 -30.83 -3.33
CA PHE A 87 5.16 -30.09 -2.74
C PHE A 87 5.02 -29.82 -1.25
N TRP A 88 3.99 -30.40 -0.62
CA TRP A 88 3.76 -30.28 0.82
C TRP A 88 3.43 -28.86 1.33
N ASP A 89 3.40 -27.87 0.44
CA ASP A 89 3.03 -26.49 0.70
C ASP A 89 2.34 -25.83 -0.53
N LEU A 90 1.66 -24.70 -0.28
CA LEU A 90 1.09 -23.91 -1.36
C LEU A 90 2.16 -23.21 -2.19
N LYS A 91 3.33 -22.92 -1.63
CA LYS A 91 4.39 -22.19 -2.33
C LYS A 91 4.93 -23.01 -3.51
N GLY A 92 5.23 -24.28 -3.30
CA GLY A 92 5.67 -25.20 -4.34
C GLY A 92 4.58 -25.44 -5.38
N LEU A 93 3.31 -25.55 -4.97
CA LEU A 93 2.19 -25.66 -5.92
C LEU A 93 2.06 -24.39 -6.77
N LEU A 94 2.09 -23.21 -6.14
CA LEU A 94 2.06 -21.92 -6.81
C LEU A 94 3.29 -21.68 -7.68
N ASN A 95 4.45 -22.23 -7.32
CA ASN A 95 5.68 -22.15 -8.10
C ASN A 95 5.67 -23.10 -9.30
N GLN A 96 5.03 -24.29 -9.17
CA GLN A 96 4.85 -25.21 -10.30
C GLN A 96 3.95 -24.60 -11.37
N TRP A 97 2.94 -23.86 -10.93
CA TRP A 97 2.05 -23.13 -11.81
C TRP A 97 2.59 -21.74 -12.17
N GLY A 98 3.53 -21.20 -11.38
CA GLY A 98 3.98 -19.80 -11.36
C GLY A 98 2.79 -18.83 -11.34
N PRO A 99 2.97 -17.51 -11.22
CA PRO A 99 2.54 -16.78 -12.39
C PRO A 99 3.42 -17.35 -13.52
N PRO A 100 2.89 -18.07 -14.52
CA PRO A 100 3.69 -18.42 -15.67
C PRO A 100 4.44 -17.16 -16.12
N ASP A 101 5.66 -17.30 -16.62
CA ASP A 101 6.49 -16.16 -17.03
C ASP A 101 5.73 -15.21 -17.98
N ASN A 102 4.66 -15.69 -18.61
CA ASN A 102 3.76 -14.95 -19.46
C ASN A 102 2.48 -14.38 -18.81
N ILE A 103 2.08 -14.60 -17.55
CA ILE A 103 0.82 -13.99 -17.02
C ILE A 103 0.94 -12.47 -17.01
N GLY A 104 2.04 -11.96 -16.46
CA GLY A 104 2.24 -10.52 -16.41
C GLY A 104 2.22 -9.94 -17.82
N GLN A 105 2.84 -10.66 -18.77
CA GLN A 105 2.88 -10.27 -20.17
C GLN A 105 1.50 -10.37 -20.85
N ALA A 106 0.77 -11.47 -20.67
CA ALA A 106 -0.55 -11.68 -21.26
C ALA A 106 -1.58 -10.71 -20.68
N GLN A 107 -1.52 -10.45 -19.37
CA GLN A 107 -2.36 -9.45 -18.72
C GLN A 107 -2.00 -8.04 -19.16
N LEU A 108 -0.70 -7.73 -19.36
CA LEU A 108 -0.22 -6.48 -19.91
C LEU A 108 -0.72 -6.27 -21.35
N GLU A 109 -0.54 -7.25 -22.22
CA GLU A 109 -1.02 -7.22 -23.62
C GLU A 109 -2.54 -7.08 -23.68
N LYS A 110 -3.27 -7.80 -22.83
CA LYS A 110 -4.73 -7.66 -22.69
C LYS A 110 -5.12 -6.26 -22.25
N ASN A 111 -4.46 -5.71 -21.23
CA ASN A 111 -4.72 -4.38 -20.72
C ASN A 111 -4.44 -3.32 -21.80
N ARG A 112 -3.28 -3.38 -22.48
CA ARG A 112 -2.94 -2.48 -23.59
C ARG A 112 -4.00 -2.53 -24.69
N ALA A 113 -4.35 -3.72 -25.18
CA ALA A 113 -5.32 -3.87 -26.27
C ALA A 113 -6.71 -3.31 -25.90
N GLN A 114 -7.20 -3.61 -24.70
CA GLN A 114 -8.50 -3.12 -24.24
C GLN A 114 -8.50 -1.62 -23.94
N GLY A 115 -7.41 -1.11 -23.37
CA GLY A 115 -7.23 0.31 -23.14
C GLY A 115 -7.20 1.10 -24.43
N GLN A 116 -6.40 0.65 -25.40
CA GLN A 116 -6.37 1.22 -26.74
C GLN A 116 -7.77 1.23 -27.37
N GLN A 117 -8.49 0.10 -27.34
CA GLN A 117 -9.84 0.03 -27.87
C GLN A 117 -10.80 1.02 -27.17
N LEU A 118 -10.73 1.13 -25.84
CA LEU A 118 -11.58 2.06 -25.09
C LEU A 118 -11.21 3.52 -25.38
N ARG A 119 -9.92 3.82 -25.51
CA ARG A 119 -9.41 5.13 -25.91
C ARG A 119 -9.95 5.52 -27.28
N GLU A 120 -9.84 4.63 -28.27
CA GLU A 120 -10.34 4.87 -29.63
C GLU A 120 -11.85 5.15 -29.62
N GLN A 121 -12.62 4.36 -28.86
CA GLN A 121 -14.07 4.56 -28.69
C GLN A 121 -14.45 5.88 -28.04
N LEU A 122 -13.71 6.30 -27.01
CA LEU A 122 -14.05 7.48 -26.21
C LEU A 122 -13.45 8.77 -26.74
N ILE A 123 -12.37 8.69 -27.53
CA ILE A 123 -11.58 9.87 -27.88
C ILE A 123 -11.64 10.24 -29.37
N GLU A 124 -11.72 9.31 -30.32
CA GLU A 124 -11.41 9.68 -31.72
C GLU A 124 -12.37 10.65 -32.41
N SER A 125 -13.69 10.59 -32.17
CA SER A 125 -14.66 11.41 -32.94
C SER A 125 -14.93 12.80 -32.37
N GLU A 126 -14.87 12.99 -31.05
CA GLU A 126 -15.17 14.27 -30.40
C GLU A 126 -13.90 15.08 -30.06
N ASN A 127 -12.72 14.44 -30.04
CA ASN A 127 -11.52 15.05 -29.44
C ASN A 127 -10.39 15.42 -30.39
N ALA A 128 -10.44 15.07 -31.68
CA ALA A 128 -9.39 15.49 -32.62
C ALA A 128 -9.25 17.03 -32.66
N GLN A 129 -10.37 17.75 -32.56
CA GLN A 129 -10.38 19.20 -32.49
C GLN A 129 -9.83 19.73 -31.15
N LEU A 130 -10.30 19.19 -30.02
CA LEU A 130 -9.83 19.62 -28.69
C LEU A 130 -8.34 19.34 -28.48
N ALA A 131 -7.85 18.17 -28.91
CA ALA A 131 -6.45 17.81 -28.84
C ALA A 131 -5.58 18.74 -29.70
N SER A 132 -6.03 19.06 -30.93
CA SER A 132 -5.36 20.02 -31.80
C SER A 132 -5.30 21.42 -31.18
N GLU A 133 -6.40 21.88 -30.57
CA GLU A 133 -6.44 23.17 -29.87
C GLU A 133 -5.53 23.20 -28.64
N ILE A 134 -5.47 22.11 -27.86
CA ILE A 134 -4.53 21.99 -26.73
C ILE A 134 -3.09 22.05 -27.25
N GLN A 135 -2.76 21.35 -28.33
CA GLN A 135 -1.43 21.36 -28.92
C GLN A 135 -1.02 22.76 -29.39
N GLN A 136 -1.94 23.50 -30.02
CA GLN A 136 -1.69 24.90 -30.42
C GLN A 136 -1.45 25.82 -29.22
N LEU A 137 -2.22 25.64 -28.14
CA LEU A 137 -2.02 26.40 -26.91
C LEU A 137 -0.73 26.03 -26.19
N GLN A 138 -0.33 24.76 -26.19
CA GLN A 138 0.95 24.30 -25.66
C GLN A 138 2.12 24.91 -26.44
N GLN A 139 2.05 24.90 -27.77
CA GLN A 139 3.06 25.57 -28.61
C GLN A 139 3.12 27.07 -28.29
N SER A 140 1.97 27.72 -28.15
CA SER A 140 1.91 29.14 -27.78
C SER A 140 2.52 29.39 -26.40
N LEU A 141 2.26 28.51 -25.43
CA LEU A 141 2.83 28.58 -24.09
C LEU A 141 4.36 28.41 -24.10
N ASP A 142 4.86 27.48 -24.92
CA ASP A 142 6.28 27.24 -25.09
C ASP A 142 6.96 28.43 -25.78
N ASP A 143 6.33 29.02 -26.80
CA ASP A 143 6.83 30.23 -27.48
C ASP A 143 6.89 31.43 -26.51
N ILE A 144 5.89 31.58 -25.63
CA ILE A 144 5.89 32.60 -24.57
C ILE A 144 7.05 32.35 -23.57
N LYS A 145 7.32 31.08 -23.22
CA LYS A 145 8.34 30.71 -22.22
C LYS A 145 9.77 30.65 -22.78
N ALA A 146 9.94 30.37 -24.07
CA ALA A 146 11.22 30.07 -24.71
C ALA A 146 12.31 31.14 -24.49
N PRO A 147 12.01 32.46 -24.61
CA PRO A 147 13.02 33.50 -24.37
C PRO A 147 13.61 33.44 -22.95
N TYR A 148 12.77 33.17 -21.96
CA TYR A 148 13.15 33.11 -20.55
C TYR A 148 13.91 31.82 -20.22
N GLN A 149 13.46 30.68 -20.75
CA GLN A 149 14.12 29.39 -20.55
C GLN A 149 15.52 29.34 -21.17
N LYS A 150 15.68 29.87 -22.39
CA LYS A 150 16.98 29.96 -23.07
C LYS A 150 17.96 30.78 -22.25
N SER A 151 17.51 31.94 -21.77
CA SER A 151 18.30 32.82 -20.93
C SER A 151 18.68 32.12 -19.60
N HIS A 152 17.79 31.30 -19.01
CA HIS A 152 18.09 30.55 -17.77
C HIS A 152 19.24 29.57 -17.96
N LYS A 153 19.20 28.82 -19.06
CA LYS A 153 20.20 27.81 -19.40
C LYS A 153 21.56 28.47 -19.63
N GLU A 154 21.59 29.59 -20.34
CA GLU A 154 22.83 30.32 -20.61
C GLU A 154 23.48 30.85 -19.33
N ILE A 155 22.70 31.47 -18.43
CA ILE A 155 23.22 31.97 -17.16
C ILE A 155 23.60 30.85 -16.21
N SER A 156 22.82 29.77 -16.16
CA SER A 156 23.18 28.59 -15.38
C SER A 156 24.51 27.99 -15.87
N ARG A 157 24.75 27.99 -17.19
CA ARG A 157 26.04 27.60 -17.77
C ARG A 157 27.16 28.55 -17.35
N ILE A 158 26.98 29.86 -17.52
CA ILE A 158 27.98 30.86 -17.08
C ILE A 158 28.32 30.70 -15.60
N LEU A 159 27.32 30.55 -14.74
CA LEU A 159 27.53 30.33 -13.30
C LEU A 159 28.23 29.00 -13.01
N SER A 160 27.95 27.95 -13.80
CA SER A 160 28.66 26.67 -13.71
C SER A 160 30.13 26.82 -14.11
N ASP A 161 30.40 27.47 -15.24
CA ASP A 161 31.75 27.72 -15.76
C ASP A 161 32.58 28.54 -14.76
N ILE A 162 31.99 29.59 -14.17
CA ILE A 162 32.64 30.39 -13.11
C ILE A 162 32.93 29.53 -11.88
N ARG A 163 31.99 28.67 -11.46
CA ARG A 163 32.21 27.77 -10.30
C ARG A 163 33.35 26.79 -10.56
N GLU A 164 33.44 26.26 -11.78
CA GLU A 164 34.50 25.32 -12.16
C GLU A 164 35.85 26.04 -12.27
N GLN A 165 35.90 27.17 -12.98
CA GLN A 165 37.10 27.99 -13.15
C GLN A 165 37.72 28.42 -11.82
N HIS A 166 36.88 28.71 -10.82
CA HIS A 166 37.31 29.15 -9.49
C HIS A 166 37.33 28.02 -8.44
N GLY A 167 37.16 26.76 -8.83
CA GLY A 167 37.21 25.60 -7.92
C GLY A 167 36.12 25.59 -6.84
N LEU A 168 35.04 26.35 -7.02
CA LEU A 168 33.97 26.51 -6.03
C LEU A 168 33.16 25.23 -5.85
N THR A 169 33.00 24.43 -6.91
CA THR A 169 32.28 23.15 -6.85
C THR A 169 32.98 22.16 -5.93
N GLU A 170 34.29 21.97 -6.14
CA GLU A 170 35.12 21.07 -5.31
C GLU A 170 35.23 21.58 -3.87
N MET A 171 35.43 22.89 -3.69
CA MET A 171 35.50 23.50 -2.36
C MET A 171 34.20 23.30 -1.56
N ARG A 172 33.04 23.44 -2.20
CA ARG A 172 31.73 23.19 -1.58
C ARG A 172 31.58 21.72 -1.17
N LEU A 173 31.90 20.79 -2.06
CA LEU A 173 31.81 19.34 -1.77
C LEU A 173 32.71 18.95 -0.59
N ASN A 174 33.95 19.44 -0.58
CA ASN A 174 34.88 19.21 0.53
C ASN A 174 34.35 19.78 1.86
N LEU A 175 33.79 21.00 1.84
CA LEU A 175 33.15 21.60 3.01
C LEU A 175 31.96 20.79 3.52
N GLU A 176 31.08 20.31 2.64
CA GLU A 176 29.93 19.48 3.01
C GLU A 176 30.36 18.17 3.70
N VAL A 177 31.41 17.53 3.17
CA VAL A 177 32.03 16.33 3.79
C VAL A 177 32.62 16.64 5.16
N GLU A 178 33.41 17.72 5.28
CA GLU A 178 34.03 18.13 6.54
C GLU A 178 32.98 18.47 7.61
N ILE A 179 31.93 19.20 7.25
CA ILE A 179 30.81 19.52 8.15
C ILE A 179 30.08 18.25 8.62
N SER A 180 29.85 17.29 7.72
CA SER A 180 29.22 16.01 8.05
C SER A 180 30.06 15.20 9.05
N LEU A 181 31.36 15.09 8.80
CA LEU A 181 32.30 14.41 9.69
C LEU A 181 32.38 15.09 11.06
N PHE A 182 32.46 16.42 11.10
CA PHE A 182 32.44 17.21 12.33
C PHE A 182 31.15 16.98 13.14
N ASN A 183 29.98 17.05 12.50
CA ASN A 183 28.70 16.83 13.16
C ASN A 183 28.57 15.42 13.76
N ASN A 184 29.10 14.41 13.07
CA ASN A 184 29.15 13.04 13.60
C ASN A 184 30.09 12.94 14.83
N LYS A 185 31.29 13.53 14.76
CA LYS A 185 32.21 13.60 15.91
C LYS A 185 31.59 14.34 17.09
N ALA A 186 30.92 15.47 16.87
CA ALA A 186 30.29 16.28 17.92
C ALA A 186 29.13 15.55 18.61
N LYS A 187 28.38 14.70 17.88
CA LYS A 187 27.30 13.88 18.46
C LYS A 187 27.81 12.76 19.36
N HIS A 188 28.93 12.16 19.02
CA HIS A 188 29.57 11.14 19.85
C HIS A 188 30.43 11.84 20.91
N ARG A 189 29.86 12.11 22.11
CA ARG A 189 30.47 12.81 23.26
C ARG A 189 31.95 12.47 23.52
N ASN A 190 32.87 13.01 22.71
CA ASN A 190 34.30 12.80 22.84
C ASN A 190 34.86 13.94 23.70
N ARG A 191 35.74 13.60 24.64
CA ARG A 191 36.10 14.43 25.80
C ARG A 191 37.06 15.60 25.52
N ASP A 192 37.37 15.89 24.26
CA ASP A 192 38.28 16.99 23.89
C ASP A 192 37.53 18.14 23.22
N TYR A 193 36.92 18.98 24.06
CA TYR A 193 36.16 20.15 23.65
C TYR A 193 37.05 21.19 22.95
N GLU A 194 38.29 21.36 23.39
CA GLU A 194 39.22 22.31 22.77
C GLU A 194 39.59 21.90 21.34
N ALA A 195 39.81 20.61 21.09
CA ALA A 195 40.06 20.11 19.75
C ALA A 195 38.85 20.33 18.83
N LEU A 196 37.62 20.09 19.31
CA LEU A 196 36.39 20.33 18.54
C LEU A 196 36.19 21.82 18.22
N VAL A 197 36.45 22.73 19.17
CA VAL A 197 36.36 24.17 18.93
C VAL A 197 37.37 24.61 17.86
N LYS A 198 38.59 24.09 17.88
CA LYS A 198 39.59 24.39 16.84
C LYS A 198 39.18 23.85 15.46
N GLU A 199 38.64 22.63 15.40
CA GLU A 199 38.13 22.03 14.16
C GLU A 199 36.93 22.84 13.61
N GLU A 200 36.01 23.27 14.46
CA GLU A 200 34.88 24.14 14.08
C GLU A 200 35.37 25.48 13.51
N GLN A 201 36.34 26.12 14.18
CA GLN A 201 36.93 27.38 13.70
C GLN A 201 37.59 27.23 12.33
N ALA A 202 38.30 26.12 12.09
CA ALA A 202 38.90 25.84 10.79
C ALA A 202 37.85 25.64 9.69
N ILE A 203 36.78 24.90 9.98
CA ILE A 203 35.66 24.71 9.05
C ILE A 203 34.96 26.05 8.76
N ARG A 204 34.71 26.87 9.78
CA ARG A 204 34.13 28.22 9.62
C ARG A 204 35.01 29.11 8.75
N ALA A 205 36.32 29.14 8.98
CA ALA A 205 37.23 29.94 8.17
C ALA A 205 37.20 29.52 6.68
N LYS A 206 37.12 28.22 6.39
CA LYS A 206 36.95 27.71 5.02
C LYS A 206 35.60 28.10 4.42
N ALA A 207 34.52 28.01 5.20
CA ALA A 207 33.18 28.41 4.78
C ALA A 207 33.10 29.93 4.49
N ASP A 208 33.72 30.76 5.32
CA ASP A 208 33.82 32.20 5.12
C ASP A 208 34.62 32.53 3.86
N HIS A 209 35.73 31.82 3.62
CA HIS A 209 36.51 31.96 2.39
C HIS A 209 35.71 31.57 1.14
N TYR A 210 35.01 30.43 1.18
CA TYR A 210 34.09 30.03 0.12
C TYR A 210 33.04 31.12 -0.15
N GLN A 211 32.43 31.67 0.90
CA GLN A 211 31.42 32.71 0.76
C GLN A 211 31.99 34.02 0.20
N GLN A 212 33.23 34.38 0.53
CA GLN A 212 33.93 35.52 -0.07
C GLN A 212 34.10 35.33 -1.58
N LEU A 213 34.55 34.15 -2.02
CA LEU A 213 34.71 33.84 -3.45
C LEU A 213 33.35 33.84 -4.17
N VAL A 214 32.30 33.28 -3.55
CA VAL A 214 30.93 33.38 -4.09
C VAL A 214 30.49 34.84 -4.23
N ASN A 215 30.72 35.67 -3.22
CA ASN A 215 30.39 37.10 -3.27
C ASN A 215 31.21 37.86 -4.32
N GLN A 216 32.43 37.41 -4.61
CA GLN A 216 33.32 38.04 -5.57
C GLN A 216 32.98 37.65 -7.02
N TYR A 217 32.68 36.39 -7.28
CA TYR A 217 32.59 35.86 -8.65
C TYR A 217 31.16 35.50 -9.08
N ILE A 218 30.33 35.01 -8.16
CA ILE A 218 28.98 34.52 -8.47
C ILE A 218 27.95 35.63 -8.28
N LYS A 219 28.04 36.33 -7.15
CA LYS A 219 27.05 37.35 -6.76
C LYS A 219 26.93 38.51 -7.77
N PRO A 220 28.01 39.07 -8.35
CA PRO A 220 27.87 40.15 -9.32
C PRO A 220 27.09 39.73 -10.57
N VAL A 221 27.34 38.51 -11.07
CA VAL A 221 26.61 37.94 -12.21
C VAL A 221 25.14 37.72 -11.86
N GLN A 222 24.86 37.23 -10.65
CA GLN A 222 23.48 37.08 -10.17
C GLN A 222 22.77 38.42 -9.97
N ASP A 223 23.46 39.44 -9.45
CA ASP A 223 22.89 40.77 -9.21
C ASP A 223 22.61 41.50 -10.52
N GLU A 224 23.51 41.43 -11.50
CA GLU A 224 23.31 41.94 -12.86
C GLU A 224 22.15 41.22 -13.56
N TRP A 225 22.09 39.90 -13.42
CA TRP A 225 20.98 39.08 -13.91
C TRP A 225 19.63 39.47 -13.28
N ASN A 226 19.60 39.73 -11.97
CA ASN A 226 18.37 40.10 -11.27
C ASN A 226 17.81 41.48 -11.67
N GLN A 227 18.66 42.35 -12.24
CA GLN A 227 18.33 43.71 -12.66
C GLN A 227 17.88 43.81 -14.12
N THR A 228 18.18 42.82 -14.98
CA THR A 228 17.84 42.88 -16.40
C THR A 228 16.35 42.55 -16.63
N ALA A 229 15.57 43.55 -17.07
CA ALA A 229 14.13 43.42 -17.35
C ALA A 229 13.78 42.36 -18.43
N LEU A 230 14.76 41.99 -19.26
CA LEU A 230 14.67 40.89 -20.25
C LEU A 230 14.32 39.53 -19.63
N TYR A 231 14.50 39.37 -18.31
CA TYR A 231 14.48 38.06 -17.68
C TYR A 231 13.28 37.83 -16.73
N LYS A 232 12.69 38.89 -16.21
CA LYS A 232 11.43 38.78 -15.47
C LYS A 232 10.31 38.98 -16.48
N PRO A 233 9.46 37.97 -16.77
CA PRO A 233 8.26 38.23 -17.55
C PRO A 233 7.53 39.39 -16.87
N ASP A 234 7.15 40.40 -17.66
CA ASP A 234 6.32 41.48 -17.14
C ASP A 234 4.98 40.89 -16.66
N GLU A 235 4.23 41.68 -15.88
CA GLU A 235 2.96 41.20 -15.33
C GLU A 235 1.98 40.76 -16.44
N ALA A 236 2.04 41.40 -17.62
CA ALA A 236 1.24 41.00 -18.77
C ALA A 236 1.61 39.60 -19.30
N THR A 237 2.90 39.30 -19.42
CA THR A 237 3.40 37.99 -19.86
C THR A 237 3.11 36.92 -18.82
N LYS A 238 3.29 37.22 -17.53
CA LYS A 238 2.90 36.30 -16.45
C LYS A 238 1.41 35.98 -16.51
N GLN A 239 0.57 36.99 -16.71
CA GLN A 239 -0.86 36.83 -16.86
C GLN A 239 -1.18 35.98 -18.09
N GLN A 240 -0.53 36.22 -19.24
CA GLN A 240 -0.71 35.44 -20.46
C GLN A 240 -0.32 33.96 -20.28
N VAL A 241 0.77 33.68 -19.56
CA VAL A 241 1.17 32.31 -19.19
C VAL A 241 0.09 31.63 -18.35
N VAL A 242 -0.43 32.33 -17.34
CA VAL A 242 -1.50 31.81 -16.47
C VAL A 242 -2.77 31.55 -17.26
N GLU A 243 -3.22 32.50 -18.09
CA GLU A 243 -4.42 32.39 -18.91
C GLU A 243 -4.31 31.28 -19.94
N THR A 244 -3.16 31.15 -20.60
CA THR A 244 -2.92 30.09 -21.59
C THR A 244 -2.88 28.72 -20.91
N GLN A 245 -2.24 28.60 -19.74
CA GLN A 245 -2.26 27.36 -18.96
C GLN A 245 -3.67 27.01 -18.47
N GLN A 246 -4.47 28.00 -18.06
CA GLN A 246 -5.86 27.78 -17.67
C GLN A 246 -6.71 27.32 -18.86
N ALA A 247 -6.52 27.90 -20.04
CA ALA A 247 -7.21 27.47 -21.26
C ALA A 247 -6.84 26.03 -21.64
N ILE A 248 -5.56 25.65 -21.54
CA ILE A 248 -5.10 24.26 -21.70
C ILE A 248 -5.82 23.35 -20.71
N ASN A 249 -5.81 23.70 -19.42
CA ASN A 249 -6.41 22.88 -18.36
C ASN A 249 -7.92 22.70 -18.56
N GLN A 250 -8.64 23.75 -18.97
CA GLN A 250 -10.07 23.68 -19.27
C GLN A 250 -10.38 22.73 -20.43
N LYS A 251 -9.59 22.80 -21.51
CA LYS A 251 -9.76 21.90 -22.65
C LYS A 251 -9.37 20.46 -22.32
N ALA A 252 -8.28 20.28 -21.56
CA ALA A 252 -7.87 18.98 -21.05
C ALA A 252 -8.95 18.37 -20.15
N GLU A 253 -9.62 19.19 -19.33
CA GLU A 253 -10.74 18.76 -18.50
C GLU A 253 -11.95 18.35 -19.33
N GLN A 254 -12.34 19.13 -20.35
CA GLN A 254 -13.41 18.78 -21.29
C GLN A 254 -13.13 17.46 -22.02
N LEU A 255 -11.88 17.29 -22.44
CA LEU A 255 -11.39 16.10 -23.14
C LEU A 255 -11.45 14.85 -22.26
N MET A 256 -10.95 14.94 -21.02
CA MET A 256 -10.77 13.77 -20.16
C MET A 256 -11.94 13.51 -19.21
N SER A 257 -12.87 14.44 -19.01
CA SER A 257 -14.04 14.21 -18.15
C SER A 257 -14.91 13.08 -18.68
N GLY A 258 -15.09 12.96 -20.00
CA GLY A 258 -15.87 11.88 -20.60
C GLY A 258 -15.24 10.49 -20.37
N VAL A 259 -13.91 10.40 -20.47
CA VAL A 259 -13.16 9.18 -20.16
C VAL A 259 -13.32 8.80 -18.69
N TYR A 260 -13.14 9.79 -17.82
CA TYR A 260 -13.25 9.59 -16.38
C TYR A 260 -14.65 9.17 -15.94
N ASP A 261 -15.68 9.85 -16.45
CA ASP A 261 -17.08 9.55 -16.17
C ASP A 261 -17.44 8.15 -16.66
N GLN A 262 -16.93 7.73 -17.83
CA GLN A 262 -17.16 6.38 -18.33
C GLN A 262 -16.63 5.32 -17.37
N LEU A 263 -15.39 5.47 -16.88
CA LEU A 263 -14.81 4.54 -15.90
C LEU A 263 -15.62 4.50 -14.61
N ILE A 264 -16.05 5.65 -14.12
CA ILE A 264 -16.86 5.77 -12.91
C ILE A 264 -18.25 5.13 -13.11
N ASN A 265 -18.85 5.29 -14.29
CA ASN A 265 -20.18 4.76 -14.62
C ASN A 265 -20.19 3.25 -14.87
N GLN A 266 -19.09 2.71 -15.39
CA GLN A 266 -18.91 1.26 -15.58
C GLN A 266 -18.53 0.55 -14.27
N SER A 267 -18.19 1.29 -13.23
CA SER A 267 -17.86 0.72 -11.91
C SER A 267 -18.98 -0.19 -11.41
N THR A 268 -18.59 -1.39 -11.00
CA THR A 268 -19.51 -2.36 -10.37
C THR A 268 -19.80 -2.02 -8.91
N ILE A 269 -19.12 -0.99 -8.38
CA ILE A 269 -19.34 -0.47 -7.04
C ILE A 269 -20.18 0.80 -7.14
N SER A 270 -21.39 0.75 -6.54
CA SER A 270 -22.25 1.92 -6.50
C SER A 270 -21.64 3.04 -5.66
N ALA A 271 -22.05 4.28 -5.92
CA ALA A 271 -21.60 5.43 -5.14
C ALA A 271 -21.91 5.27 -3.64
N GLN A 272 -23.06 4.69 -3.28
CA GLN A 272 -23.42 4.50 -1.87
C GLN A 272 -22.51 3.45 -1.20
N VAL A 273 -22.23 2.34 -1.89
CA VAL A 273 -21.34 1.28 -1.37
C VAL A 273 -19.92 1.82 -1.19
N ALA A 274 -19.39 2.53 -2.18
CA ALA A 274 -18.05 3.11 -2.10
C ALA A 274 -17.93 4.16 -0.97
N GLN A 275 -18.95 5.00 -0.78
CA GLN A 275 -18.99 5.95 0.34
C GLN A 275 -19.06 5.25 1.69
N GLN A 276 -19.82 4.17 1.79
CA GLN A 276 -19.90 3.38 3.01
C GLN A 276 -18.55 2.75 3.32
N TRP A 277 -17.90 2.15 2.33
CA TRP A 277 -16.55 1.60 2.48
C TRP A 277 -15.56 2.67 2.92
N ALA A 278 -15.58 3.87 2.34
CA ALA A 278 -14.71 4.95 2.79
C ALA A 278 -14.94 5.31 4.27
N LYS A 279 -16.21 5.34 4.73
CA LYS A 279 -16.56 5.66 6.13
C LYS A 279 -16.12 4.60 7.13
N GLU A 280 -16.05 3.33 6.71
CA GLU A 280 -15.59 2.19 7.52
C GLU A 280 -14.07 2.15 7.70
N GLN A 281 -13.33 3.02 7.00
CA GLN A 281 -11.88 3.09 7.16
C GLN A 281 -11.49 3.68 8.51
N SER A 282 -10.49 3.08 9.15
CA SER A 282 -9.94 3.57 10.41
C SER A 282 -9.11 4.82 10.14
N ILE A 283 -9.57 5.97 10.64
CA ILE A 283 -8.89 7.28 10.51
C ILE A 283 -8.68 7.84 11.92
N SER A 284 -7.41 8.00 12.33
CA SER A 284 -7.10 8.53 13.67
C SER A 284 -7.39 10.04 13.80
N THR A 285 -7.61 10.52 15.03
CA THR A 285 -7.76 11.97 15.29
C THR A 285 -6.53 12.77 14.90
N THR A 286 -5.33 12.19 15.04
CA THR A 286 -4.06 12.80 14.62
C THR A 286 -4.04 13.08 13.12
N VAL A 287 -4.50 12.11 12.32
CA VAL A 287 -4.65 12.25 10.86
C VAL A 287 -5.56 13.43 10.52
N ILE A 288 -6.76 13.48 11.11
CA ILE A 288 -7.75 14.54 10.84
C ILE A 288 -7.15 15.92 11.11
N ASN A 289 -6.44 16.07 12.24
CA ASN A 289 -5.82 17.33 12.62
C ASN A 289 -4.71 17.74 11.66
N ARG A 290 -3.95 16.79 11.12
CA ARG A 290 -2.89 17.09 10.14
C ARG A 290 -3.48 17.46 8.79
N LEU A 291 -4.42 16.69 8.26
CA LEU A 291 -5.03 16.97 6.96
C LEU A 291 -5.69 18.36 6.96
N LYS A 292 -6.31 18.75 8.09
CA LYS A 292 -6.84 20.12 8.26
C LYS A 292 -5.77 21.21 8.10
N LYS A 293 -4.51 20.98 8.50
CA LYS A 293 -3.43 21.97 8.36
C LYS A 293 -3.01 22.19 6.92
N VAL A 294 -3.16 21.19 6.06
CA VAL A 294 -2.83 21.25 4.62
C VAL A 294 -4.08 21.54 3.77
N GLY A 295 -5.21 21.92 4.37
CA GLY A 295 -6.45 22.25 3.66
C GLY A 295 -7.24 21.05 3.15
N TYR A 296 -6.85 19.81 3.49
CA TYR A 296 -7.53 18.60 3.05
C TYR A 296 -8.48 18.10 4.15
N SER A 297 -9.79 18.17 3.91
CA SER A 297 -10.78 17.82 4.94
C SER A 297 -11.01 16.31 5.04
N LYS A 298 -11.45 15.81 6.22
CA LYS A 298 -11.90 14.41 6.35
C LYS A 298 -12.99 14.06 5.33
N THR A 299 -13.93 14.98 5.09
CA THR A 299 -15.00 14.79 4.10
C THR A 299 -14.44 14.61 2.70
N GLN A 300 -13.45 15.43 2.33
CA GLN A 300 -12.79 15.34 1.03
C GLN A 300 -11.99 14.03 0.91
N LEU A 301 -11.20 13.67 1.92
CA LEU A 301 -10.51 12.37 1.98
C LEU A 301 -11.48 11.21 1.74
N LEU A 302 -12.61 11.17 2.45
CA LEU A 302 -13.60 10.10 2.30
C LEU A 302 -14.24 10.07 0.91
N LYS A 303 -14.50 11.25 0.32
CA LYS A 303 -15.01 11.37 -1.05
C LYS A 303 -14.00 10.79 -2.04
N ASP A 304 -12.73 11.16 -1.91
CA ASP A 304 -11.66 10.74 -2.82
C ASP A 304 -11.33 9.24 -2.67
N MET A 305 -11.36 8.70 -1.45
CA MET A 305 -11.26 7.24 -1.23
C MET A 305 -12.42 6.48 -1.89
N ALA A 306 -13.65 6.99 -1.76
CA ALA A 306 -14.81 6.37 -2.40
C ALA A 306 -14.69 6.41 -3.93
N GLU A 307 -14.18 7.51 -4.48
CA GLU A 307 -13.89 7.65 -5.90
C GLU A 307 -12.85 6.63 -6.37
N PHE A 308 -11.74 6.47 -5.64
CA PHE A 308 -10.73 5.46 -5.93
C PHE A 308 -11.30 4.02 -5.91
N TYR A 309 -12.17 3.71 -4.93
CA TYR A 309 -12.84 2.41 -4.89
C TYR A 309 -13.74 2.17 -6.09
N ARG A 310 -14.39 3.20 -6.63
CA ARG A 310 -15.20 3.07 -7.85
C ARG A 310 -14.30 2.86 -9.07
N LEU A 311 -13.29 3.71 -9.26
CA LEU A 311 -12.34 3.56 -10.36
C LEU A 311 -11.74 2.16 -10.44
N THR A 312 -11.37 1.61 -9.28
CA THR A 312 -10.72 0.30 -9.20
C THR A 312 -11.70 -0.87 -9.10
N HIS A 313 -13.01 -0.66 -9.32
CA HIS A 313 -14.04 -1.69 -9.17
C HIS A 313 -13.99 -2.43 -7.82
N GLY A 314 -13.53 -1.75 -6.77
CA GLY A 314 -13.38 -2.31 -5.44
C GLY A 314 -12.21 -3.28 -5.26
N ARG A 315 -11.27 -3.38 -6.20
CA ARG A 315 -10.10 -4.29 -6.13
C ARG A 315 -9.17 -4.05 -4.95
N LEU A 316 -9.18 -2.85 -4.39
CA LEU A 316 -8.42 -2.58 -3.17
C LEU A 316 -9.05 -3.31 -1.96
N SER A 317 -8.37 -3.48 -0.84
CA SER A 317 -8.99 -4.01 0.39
C SER A 317 -9.25 -2.88 1.42
N GLN A 318 -9.55 -3.20 2.68
CA GLN A 318 -9.64 -2.17 3.74
C GLN A 318 -8.29 -1.46 3.90
N VAL A 319 -8.33 -0.13 3.98
CA VAL A 319 -7.18 0.78 4.10
C VAL A 319 -7.22 1.46 5.46
N SER A 320 -6.20 1.26 6.27
CA SER A 320 -6.04 2.02 7.51
C SER A 320 -5.29 3.32 7.23
N VAL A 321 -5.87 4.46 7.61
CA VAL A 321 -5.23 5.77 7.39
C VAL A 321 -4.66 6.26 8.72
N VAL A 322 -3.33 6.33 8.79
CA VAL A 322 -2.61 6.66 10.02
C VAL A 322 -1.63 7.81 9.79
N SER A 323 -1.06 8.30 10.88
CA SER A 323 -0.07 9.36 10.90
C SER A 323 0.95 8.94 11.96
N ASP A 324 2.23 8.89 11.60
CA ASP A 324 3.31 8.50 12.52
C ASP A 324 4.41 9.57 12.66
N GLY A 325 4.25 10.73 12.02
CA GLY A 325 5.19 11.84 12.16
C GLY A 325 6.31 11.87 11.12
N ARG A 326 6.23 11.04 10.08
CA ARG A 326 7.12 11.09 8.92
C ARG A 326 7.09 12.46 8.22
N LYS A 327 8.09 12.68 7.37
CA LYS A 327 8.19 13.87 6.54
C LYS A 327 7.38 13.78 5.24
N ARG A 328 7.03 12.55 4.81
CA ARG A 328 6.36 12.26 3.54
C ARG A 328 5.36 11.13 3.74
N ALA A 329 4.31 11.15 2.93
CA ALA A 329 3.38 10.05 2.81
C ALA A 329 4.08 8.76 2.40
N ALA A 330 3.47 7.63 2.75
CA ALA A 330 3.93 6.30 2.38
C ALA A 330 2.82 5.27 2.55
N ALA A 331 2.92 4.15 1.83
CA ALA A 331 2.09 2.97 2.04
C ALA A 331 2.88 1.87 2.78
N SER A 332 2.23 1.20 3.74
CA SER A 332 2.66 -0.12 4.22
C SER A 332 1.78 -1.16 3.54
N VAL A 333 2.34 -1.71 2.47
CA VAL A 333 1.66 -2.66 1.58
C VAL A 333 1.24 -3.94 2.31
N THR A 334 2.08 -4.42 3.22
CA THR A 334 1.82 -5.62 4.03
C THR A 334 0.70 -5.41 5.05
N GLU A 335 0.60 -4.21 5.62
CA GLU A 335 -0.37 -3.89 6.67
C GLU A 335 -1.64 -3.21 6.13
N GLY A 336 -1.67 -2.86 4.85
CA GLY A 336 -2.78 -2.13 4.24
C GLY A 336 -2.95 -0.71 4.81
N ILE A 337 -1.83 -0.06 5.13
CA ILE A 337 -1.82 1.25 5.79
C ILE A 337 -1.38 2.34 4.80
N VAL A 338 -2.06 3.48 4.82
CA VAL A 338 -1.62 4.74 4.21
C VAL A 338 -1.22 5.72 5.33
N TYR A 339 0.03 6.16 5.30
CA TYR A 339 0.57 7.20 6.18
C TYR A 339 0.35 8.57 5.55
N VAL A 340 -0.40 9.43 6.23
CA VAL A 340 -0.69 10.81 5.79
C VAL A 340 0.28 11.80 6.44
N ASP A 341 1.35 12.13 5.73
CA ASP A 341 2.45 12.98 6.17
C ASP A 341 2.88 13.92 5.03
N GLY A 342 3.41 15.11 5.34
CA GLY A 342 3.78 16.11 4.34
C GLY A 342 2.59 16.83 3.68
N ASP A 343 2.81 17.34 2.46
CA ASP A 343 1.80 18.01 1.63
C ASP A 343 0.87 16.96 1.00
N PHE A 344 -0.10 16.49 1.78
CA PHE A 344 -0.99 15.40 1.41
C PHE A 344 -2.26 15.91 0.72
N ASP A 345 -2.52 15.41 -0.49
CA ASP A 345 -3.68 15.75 -1.32
C ASP A 345 -4.29 14.50 -1.98
N LYS A 346 -5.26 14.71 -2.89
CA LYS A 346 -5.92 13.62 -3.63
C LYS A 346 -4.93 12.82 -4.50
N THR A 347 -3.99 13.49 -5.16
CA THR A 347 -2.96 12.83 -5.99
C THR A 347 -2.09 11.92 -5.14
N THR A 348 -1.62 12.42 -4.00
CA THR A 348 -0.83 11.64 -3.04
C THR A 348 -1.64 10.46 -2.49
N LEU A 349 -2.93 10.67 -2.15
CA LEU A 349 -3.81 9.59 -1.73
C LEU A 349 -3.89 8.47 -2.77
N PHE A 350 -4.09 8.83 -4.04
CA PHE A 350 -4.23 7.87 -5.14
C PHE A 350 -2.91 7.11 -5.34
N HIS A 351 -1.77 7.80 -5.26
CA HIS A 351 -0.43 7.19 -5.28
C HIS A 351 -0.28 6.12 -4.19
N GLU A 352 -0.56 6.47 -2.94
CA GLU A 352 -0.38 5.54 -1.81
C GLU A 352 -1.40 4.38 -1.82
N MET A 353 -2.64 4.63 -2.26
CA MET A 353 -3.64 3.57 -2.41
C MET A 353 -3.31 2.62 -3.56
N ALA A 354 -2.68 3.12 -4.63
CA ALA A 354 -2.25 2.30 -5.75
C ALA A 354 -1.08 1.37 -5.40
N HIS A 355 -0.18 1.77 -4.49
CA HIS A 355 0.81 0.86 -3.90
C HIS A 355 0.16 -0.36 -3.22
N LEU A 356 -0.95 -0.13 -2.51
CA LEU A 356 -1.69 -1.21 -1.87
C LEU A 356 -2.37 -2.13 -2.91
N LEU A 357 -2.78 -1.57 -4.05
CA LEU A 357 -3.39 -2.31 -5.15
C LEU A 357 -2.37 -3.18 -5.89
N GLU A 358 -1.16 -2.66 -6.14
CA GLU A 358 -0.08 -3.40 -6.80
C GLU A 358 0.42 -4.59 -5.96
N ASN A 359 0.04 -4.70 -4.69
CA ASN A 359 0.35 -5.88 -3.89
C ASN A 359 -0.26 -7.17 -4.45
N ASP A 360 -1.36 -7.07 -5.20
CA ASP A 360 -1.93 -8.22 -5.90
C ASP A 360 -0.88 -8.81 -6.87
N PRO A 361 -0.56 -10.12 -6.83
CA PRO A 361 0.55 -10.64 -7.61
C PRO A 361 0.36 -10.56 -9.12
N VAL A 362 -0.88 -10.64 -9.62
CA VAL A 362 -1.13 -10.49 -11.05
C VAL A 362 -0.88 -9.05 -11.46
N THR A 363 -1.35 -8.10 -10.65
CA THR A 363 -1.07 -6.67 -10.83
C THR A 363 0.43 -6.37 -10.74
N LYS A 364 1.13 -6.91 -9.72
CA LYS A 364 2.59 -6.81 -9.57
C LYS A 364 3.34 -7.39 -10.77
N ALA A 365 2.98 -8.59 -11.21
CA ALA A 365 3.60 -9.23 -12.36
C ALA A 365 3.35 -8.44 -13.64
N THR A 366 2.15 -7.90 -13.82
CA THR A 366 1.80 -7.02 -14.95
C THR A 366 2.65 -5.74 -14.94
N ALA A 367 2.79 -5.10 -13.77
CA ALA A 367 3.61 -3.91 -13.58
C ALA A 367 5.10 -4.17 -13.82
N GLN A 368 5.63 -5.30 -13.34
CA GLN A 368 6.99 -5.73 -13.62
C GLN A 368 7.22 -5.94 -15.13
N GLN A 369 6.28 -6.60 -15.80
CA GLN A 369 6.35 -6.82 -17.24
C GLN A 369 6.19 -5.52 -18.04
N PHE A 370 5.44 -4.54 -17.52
CA PHE A 370 5.35 -3.21 -18.12
C PHE A 370 6.74 -2.56 -18.18
N VAL A 371 7.45 -2.49 -17.06
CA VAL A 371 8.82 -1.94 -17.00
C VAL A 371 9.79 -2.74 -17.86
N GLU A 372 9.73 -4.07 -17.76
CA GLU A 372 10.62 -4.97 -18.51
C GLU A 372 10.42 -4.83 -20.03
N SER A 373 9.18 -4.67 -20.49
CA SER A 373 8.85 -4.56 -21.91
C SER A 373 9.31 -3.26 -22.55
N ARG A 374 9.63 -2.23 -21.75
CA ARG A 374 9.95 -0.90 -22.26
C ARG A 374 11.36 -0.40 -21.96
N LYS A 375 12.08 -0.98 -21.00
CA LYS A 375 13.44 -0.56 -20.67
C LYS A 375 14.33 -0.45 -21.92
N GLU A 376 15.01 0.68 -22.09
CA GLU A 376 15.84 0.97 -23.26
C GLU A 376 17.34 0.75 -23.02
N GLY A 377 17.74 0.33 -21.81
CA GLY A 377 19.14 0.17 -21.46
C GLY A 377 19.43 -0.30 -20.03
N PRO A 378 20.70 -0.28 -19.60
CA PRO A 378 21.10 -0.65 -18.24
C PRO A 378 20.66 0.39 -17.22
N LEU A 379 20.66 -0.01 -15.94
CA LEU A 379 20.33 0.89 -14.82
C LEU A 379 21.22 2.14 -14.79
N GLN A 380 20.59 3.30 -14.66
CA GLN A 380 21.25 4.60 -14.50
C GLN A 380 20.80 5.28 -13.19
N PRO A 381 21.59 6.23 -12.65
CA PRO A 381 21.20 6.99 -11.47
C PRO A 381 19.87 7.73 -11.69
N LEU A 382 18.90 7.52 -10.81
CA LEU A 382 17.58 8.12 -10.95
C LEU A 382 17.63 9.65 -10.88
N GLN A 383 18.52 10.22 -10.06
CA GLN A 383 18.74 11.66 -9.98
C GLN A 383 19.15 12.28 -11.32
N GLU A 384 19.89 11.54 -12.16
CA GLU A 384 20.34 11.98 -13.48
C GLU A 384 19.20 11.88 -14.49
N LEU A 385 18.53 10.73 -14.54
CA LEU A 385 17.39 10.50 -15.42
C LEU A 385 16.25 11.49 -15.18
N ALA A 386 15.92 11.75 -13.90
CA ALA A 386 14.85 12.66 -13.52
C ALA A 386 15.27 14.13 -13.45
N GLY A 387 16.57 14.44 -13.61
CA GLY A 387 17.10 15.79 -13.40
C GLY A 387 16.81 16.36 -12.00
N ASN A 388 16.65 15.50 -10.99
CA ASN A 388 16.20 15.88 -9.65
C ASN A 388 17.16 15.36 -8.58
N THR A 389 17.91 16.29 -7.97
CA THR A 389 18.93 16.01 -6.94
C THR A 389 18.34 15.63 -5.58
N ASN A 390 17.01 15.63 -5.42
CA ASN A 390 16.35 15.14 -4.21
C ASN A 390 16.30 13.61 -4.12
N TYR A 391 16.52 12.90 -5.24
CA TYR A 391 16.74 11.46 -5.22
C TYR A 391 18.11 11.14 -4.63
N ARG A 392 18.21 10.01 -3.93
CA ARG A 392 19.48 9.57 -3.37
C ARG A 392 20.39 9.05 -4.48
N SER A 393 21.69 9.16 -4.25
CA SER A 393 22.72 8.73 -5.21
C SER A 393 22.76 7.22 -5.45
N ASP A 394 22.15 6.41 -4.56
CA ASP A 394 22.04 4.97 -4.69
C ASP A 394 20.73 4.51 -5.37
N GLU A 395 19.78 5.42 -5.61
CA GLU A 395 18.56 5.10 -6.35
C GLU A 395 18.85 5.00 -7.85
N LYS A 396 18.44 3.88 -8.45
CA LYS A 396 18.65 3.57 -9.87
C LYS A 396 17.33 3.29 -10.56
N ALA A 397 17.25 3.63 -11.85
CA ALA A 397 16.10 3.33 -12.70
C ALA A 397 16.54 2.86 -14.08
N TYR A 398 15.66 2.12 -14.75
CA TYR A 398 15.82 1.81 -16.16
C TYR A 398 15.47 3.05 -17.02
N PRO A 399 16.30 3.41 -18.01
CA PRO A 399 16.00 4.50 -18.93
C PRO A 399 14.85 4.12 -19.87
N ASP A 400 13.97 5.09 -20.12
CA ASP A 400 12.78 5.01 -20.99
C ASP A 400 12.19 6.43 -21.14
N SER A 401 11.21 6.55 -22.03
CA SER A 401 10.22 7.63 -22.14
C SER A 401 9.00 7.44 -21.22
N PHE A 402 9.16 6.91 -20.00
CA PHE A 402 8.08 6.89 -19.01
C PHE A 402 7.59 8.31 -18.69
N ILE A 403 6.32 8.44 -18.25
CA ILE A 403 5.76 9.70 -17.72
C ILE A 403 6.66 10.38 -16.68
N ASN A 404 7.36 9.56 -15.89
CA ASN A 404 8.42 9.98 -14.98
C ASN A 404 9.46 8.86 -14.88
N PRO A 405 10.77 9.15 -14.88
CA PRO A 405 11.80 8.13 -14.69
C PRO A 405 11.67 7.30 -13.40
N TYR A 406 10.95 7.82 -12.40
CA TYR A 406 10.61 7.08 -11.18
C TYR A 406 9.81 5.79 -11.44
N VAL A 407 9.03 5.73 -12.52
CA VAL A 407 8.31 4.51 -12.95
C VAL A 407 9.28 3.35 -13.17
N GLY A 408 10.43 3.62 -13.79
CA GLY A 408 11.47 2.63 -14.08
C GLY A 408 12.38 2.32 -12.90
N LYS A 409 12.09 2.84 -11.70
CA LYS A 409 12.94 2.65 -10.52
C LYS A 409 13.09 1.16 -10.19
N TYR A 410 14.34 0.76 -9.99
CA TYR A 410 14.68 -0.61 -9.69
C TYR A 410 14.63 -0.86 -8.18
N TYR A 411 13.82 -1.86 -7.80
CA TYR A 411 13.79 -2.41 -6.46
C TYR A 411 14.20 -3.88 -6.47
N ALA A 412 15.10 -4.26 -5.56
CA ALA A 412 15.61 -5.63 -5.47
C ALA A 412 14.54 -6.66 -5.05
N ASP A 413 13.45 -6.21 -4.41
CA ASP A 413 12.29 -7.03 -4.03
C ASP A 413 11.23 -7.14 -5.15
N GLY A 414 11.54 -6.57 -6.32
CA GLY A 414 10.69 -6.54 -7.50
C GLY A 414 9.46 -5.65 -7.36
N SER A 415 9.36 -4.80 -6.34
CA SER A 415 8.31 -3.76 -6.29
C SER A 415 8.51 -2.75 -7.43
N THR A 416 7.43 -2.09 -7.88
CA THR A 416 7.51 -1.10 -8.96
C THR A 416 6.77 0.18 -8.59
N GLU A 417 6.80 1.18 -9.47
CA GLU A 417 6.07 2.44 -9.33
C GLU A 417 5.02 2.61 -10.44
N VAL A 418 4.67 1.53 -11.15
CA VAL A 418 3.80 1.61 -12.33
C VAL A 418 2.38 1.97 -11.92
N MET A 419 1.78 1.24 -10.97
CA MET A 419 0.41 1.52 -10.55
C MET A 419 0.33 2.84 -9.76
N SER A 420 1.33 3.15 -8.93
CA SER A 420 1.37 4.36 -8.11
C SER A 420 1.45 5.63 -8.96
N MET A 421 2.47 5.72 -9.83
CA MET A 421 2.65 6.87 -10.74
C MET A 421 1.59 6.91 -11.83
N GLY A 422 1.03 5.76 -12.20
CA GLY A 422 -0.07 5.70 -13.15
C GLY A 422 -1.38 6.26 -12.59
N LEU A 423 -1.86 5.64 -11.50
CA LEU A 423 -3.18 5.96 -10.93
C LEU A 423 -3.24 7.31 -10.23
N GLU A 424 -2.12 7.90 -9.81
CA GLU A 424 -2.13 9.28 -9.31
C GLU A 424 -2.60 10.29 -10.36
N HIS A 425 -2.42 9.99 -11.65
CA HIS A 425 -2.88 10.84 -12.74
C HIS A 425 -4.39 10.80 -12.93
N PHE A 426 -5.06 9.76 -12.43
CA PHE A 426 -6.52 9.69 -12.37
C PHE A 426 -7.11 10.55 -11.22
N ALA A 427 -6.30 11.28 -10.46
CA ALA A 427 -6.80 12.18 -9.43
C ALA A 427 -7.56 13.40 -10.01
N SER A 428 -7.27 13.81 -11.25
CA SER A 428 -7.97 14.89 -11.95
C SER A 428 -7.90 14.71 -13.47
N SER A 429 -8.88 15.27 -14.19
CA SER A 429 -8.91 15.21 -15.66
C SER A 429 -7.68 15.85 -16.31
N VAL A 430 -7.11 16.91 -15.71
CA VAL A 430 -5.88 17.56 -16.19
C VAL A 430 -4.68 16.62 -16.09
N LYS A 431 -4.49 15.96 -14.95
CA LYS A 431 -3.41 14.98 -14.80
C LYS A 431 -3.64 13.75 -15.68
N LEU A 432 -4.88 13.32 -15.86
CA LEU A 432 -5.21 12.21 -16.75
C LEU A 432 -4.81 12.55 -18.20
N TYR A 433 -5.02 13.80 -18.61
CA TYR A 433 -4.55 14.29 -19.90
C TYR A 433 -3.01 14.33 -19.99
N GLU A 434 -2.30 14.73 -18.92
CA GLU A 434 -0.83 14.68 -18.88
C GLU A 434 -0.33 13.25 -19.14
N LEU A 435 -0.96 12.24 -18.51
CA LEU A 435 -0.63 10.85 -18.74
C LEU A 435 -0.92 10.42 -20.18
N PHE A 436 -2.11 10.73 -20.69
CA PHE A 436 -2.52 10.44 -22.06
C PHE A 436 -1.54 10.99 -23.10
N ASN A 437 -1.07 12.23 -22.91
CA ASN A 437 -0.21 12.92 -23.86
C ASN A 437 1.25 12.47 -23.79
N ASN A 438 1.77 12.27 -22.58
CA ASN A 438 3.20 12.06 -22.36
C ASN A 438 3.57 10.58 -22.24
N ASP A 439 2.63 9.70 -21.90
CA ASP A 439 2.86 8.26 -21.80
C ASP A 439 1.60 7.46 -22.24
N PRO A 440 1.28 7.46 -23.55
CA PRO A 440 0.07 6.84 -24.06
C PRO A 440 0.01 5.32 -23.85
N ASP A 441 1.16 4.64 -23.74
CA ASP A 441 1.21 3.20 -23.45
C ASP A 441 0.85 2.90 -21.98
N MET A 442 1.35 3.70 -21.03
CA MET A 442 0.91 3.62 -19.64
C MET A 442 -0.59 3.95 -19.52
N PHE A 443 -1.05 4.99 -20.23
CA PHE A 443 -2.45 5.37 -20.28
C PHE A 443 -3.32 4.19 -20.75
N ASP A 444 -2.99 3.56 -21.87
CA ASP A 444 -3.73 2.40 -22.38
C ASP A 444 -3.69 1.22 -21.39
N CYS A 445 -2.51 0.90 -20.87
CA CYS A 445 -2.37 -0.19 -19.90
C CYS A 445 -3.27 0.02 -18.67
N LEU A 446 -3.31 1.23 -18.10
CA LEU A 446 -4.13 1.52 -16.93
C LEU A 446 -5.61 1.61 -17.28
N LEU A 447 -5.95 2.18 -18.43
CA LEU A 447 -7.32 2.26 -18.90
C LEU A 447 -7.92 0.86 -19.09
N GLY A 448 -7.17 -0.05 -19.70
CA GLY A 448 -7.54 -1.46 -19.79
C GLY A 448 -7.60 -2.15 -18.44
N PHE A 449 -6.62 -1.93 -17.57
CA PHE A 449 -6.63 -2.48 -16.21
C PHE A 449 -7.90 -2.09 -15.44
N LEU A 450 -8.29 -0.82 -15.49
CA LEU A 450 -9.45 -0.28 -14.77
C LEU A 450 -10.76 -0.81 -15.38
N ASN A 451 -10.85 -0.93 -16.70
CA ASN A 451 -12.05 -1.40 -17.40
C ASN A 451 -12.25 -2.94 -17.31
N ASN A 452 -11.21 -3.71 -17.02
CA ASN A 452 -11.20 -5.17 -17.21
C ASN A 452 -11.29 -5.97 -15.92
N THR A 453 -12.37 -5.82 -15.13
CA THR A 453 -12.60 -6.71 -13.96
C THR A 453 -13.62 -7.78 -14.30
N SER A 454 -13.22 -9.05 -14.39
CA SER A 454 -14.16 -10.16 -14.57
C SER A 454 -15.07 -10.31 -13.34
N THR A 455 -16.27 -10.86 -13.52
CA THR A 455 -17.20 -11.11 -12.41
C THR A 455 -16.57 -11.96 -11.29
N ALA A 456 -15.76 -12.96 -11.65
CA ALA A 456 -15.08 -13.81 -10.68
C ALA A 456 -14.05 -13.03 -9.84
N GLU A 457 -13.25 -12.16 -10.46
CA GLU A 457 -12.34 -11.27 -9.75
C GLU A 457 -13.11 -10.30 -8.84
N GLN A 458 -14.22 -9.74 -9.32
CA GLN A 458 -15.08 -8.86 -8.52
C GLN A 458 -15.61 -9.58 -7.27
N ASP A 459 -16.07 -10.81 -7.41
CA ASP A 459 -16.65 -11.57 -6.30
C ASP A 459 -15.57 -11.99 -5.29
N LEU A 460 -14.37 -12.34 -5.76
CA LEU A 460 -13.22 -12.57 -4.89
C LEU A 460 -12.87 -11.32 -4.06
N PHE A 461 -12.79 -10.14 -4.69
CA PHE A 461 -12.47 -8.91 -3.97
C PHE A 461 -13.57 -8.49 -2.99
N LYS A 462 -14.85 -8.72 -3.33
CA LYS A 462 -15.98 -8.54 -2.38
C LYS A 462 -15.84 -9.46 -1.17
N GLN A 463 -15.53 -10.75 -1.37
CA GLN A 463 -15.34 -11.72 -0.28
C GLN A 463 -14.17 -11.33 0.63
N ILE A 464 -13.01 -10.97 0.06
CA ILE A 464 -11.83 -10.53 0.83
C ILE A 464 -12.17 -9.29 1.68
N ARG A 465 -12.94 -8.35 1.14
CA ARG A 465 -13.39 -7.17 1.89
C ARG A 465 -14.39 -7.51 3.00
N GLN A 466 -15.38 -8.36 2.72
CA GLN A 466 -16.35 -8.80 3.71
C GLN A 466 -15.65 -9.50 4.87
N GLN A 467 -14.67 -10.36 4.58
CA GLN A 467 -13.86 -11.03 5.60
C GLN A 467 -13.10 -10.00 6.46
N LYS A 468 -12.36 -9.06 5.84
CA LYS A 468 -11.61 -8.04 6.61
C LYS A 468 -12.53 -7.13 7.44
N SER A 469 -13.71 -6.79 6.93
CA SER A 469 -14.70 -6.01 7.66
C SER A 469 -15.24 -6.78 8.87
N ALA A 470 -15.55 -8.07 8.69
CA ALA A 470 -15.93 -8.97 9.78
C ALA A 470 -14.82 -9.10 10.84
N ASP A 471 -13.57 -9.29 10.41
CA ASP A 471 -12.40 -9.31 11.28
C ASP A 471 -12.32 -8.00 12.08
N HIS A 472 -12.38 -6.84 11.42
CA HIS A 472 -12.29 -5.54 12.05
C HIS A 472 -13.39 -5.30 13.09
N ASP A 473 -14.65 -5.55 12.74
CA ASP A 473 -15.80 -5.37 13.65
C ASP A 473 -15.68 -6.28 14.87
N PHE A 474 -15.30 -7.55 14.66
CA PHE A 474 -15.01 -8.48 15.75
C PHE A 474 -13.97 -7.91 16.72
N TYR A 475 -12.83 -7.41 16.22
CA TYR A 475 -11.79 -6.85 17.09
C TYR A 475 -12.25 -5.58 17.82
N GLN A 476 -12.99 -4.70 17.15
CA GLN A 476 -13.53 -3.50 17.79
C GLN A 476 -14.47 -3.86 18.94
N GLN A 477 -15.37 -4.81 18.71
CA GLN A 477 -16.30 -5.26 19.74
C GLN A 477 -15.60 -6.01 20.85
N LEU A 478 -14.68 -6.92 20.52
CA LEU A 478 -13.90 -7.68 21.49
C LEU A 478 -13.12 -6.73 22.38
N PHE A 479 -12.41 -5.75 21.81
CA PHE A 479 -11.66 -4.76 22.58
C PHE A 479 -12.55 -3.87 23.44
N LYS A 480 -13.76 -3.50 22.99
CA LYS A 480 -14.72 -2.80 23.85
C LYS A 480 -15.13 -3.65 25.05
N ARG A 481 -15.27 -4.98 24.88
CA ARG A 481 -15.60 -5.92 25.98
C ARG A 481 -14.43 -6.16 26.92
N VAL A 482 -13.20 -6.29 26.40
CA VAL A 482 -12.06 -6.72 27.21
C VAL A 482 -11.26 -5.60 27.85
N LYS A 483 -11.27 -4.38 27.28
CA LYS A 483 -10.65 -3.20 27.90
C LYS A 483 -11.14 -2.88 29.32
N PRO A 484 -12.45 -2.96 29.65
CA PRO A 484 -12.92 -2.68 31.00
C PRO A 484 -12.61 -3.79 32.03
N ILE A 485 -12.12 -4.95 31.61
CA ILE A 485 -11.77 -6.06 32.51
C ILE A 485 -10.59 -5.63 33.39
N LYS A 486 -10.88 -5.33 34.66
CA LYS A 486 -9.88 -5.06 35.70
C LYS A 486 -9.38 -6.38 36.26
N ILE A 487 -8.09 -6.66 36.07
CA ILE A 487 -7.45 -7.83 36.66
C ILE A 487 -7.10 -7.47 38.12
N THR A 488 -8.01 -7.75 39.05
CA THR A 488 -7.78 -7.68 40.49
C THR A 488 -7.76 -9.08 41.08
N LYS A 489 -7.18 -9.22 42.28
CA LYS A 489 -7.20 -10.50 43.00
C LYS A 489 -8.64 -11.00 43.21
N GLU A 490 -9.56 -10.10 43.59
CA GLU A 490 -10.99 -10.43 43.73
C GLU A 490 -11.64 -10.85 42.40
N PHE A 491 -11.31 -10.21 41.29
CA PHE A 491 -11.86 -10.57 39.97
C PHE A 491 -11.39 -11.95 39.50
N ILE A 492 -10.16 -12.35 39.85
CA ILE A 492 -9.60 -13.68 39.58
C ILE A 492 -10.23 -14.74 40.50
N THR A 493 -10.63 -14.40 41.72
CA THR A 493 -11.15 -15.38 42.69
C THR A 493 -12.67 -15.48 42.74
N ALA A 494 -13.40 -14.46 42.28
CA ALA A 494 -14.87 -14.38 42.39
C ALA A 494 -15.57 -13.76 41.17
N GLY A 495 -14.83 -13.37 40.12
CA GLY A 495 -15.39 -12.79 38.90
C GLY A 495 -15.60 -13.81 37.78
N PRO A 496 -16.12 -13.39 36.62
CA PRO A 496 -16.39 -14.28 35.49
C PRO A 496 -15.13 -14.93 34.89
N LEU A 497 -13.92 -14.45 35.23
CA LEU A 497 -12.65 -15.09 34.88
C LEU A 497 -12.06 -15.83 36.11
N MET A 498 -12.90 -16.52 36.86
CA MET A 498 -12.48 -17.24 38.07
C MET A 498 -11.40 -18.27 37.74
N GLY A 499 -10.28 -18.22 38.46
CA GLY A 499 -9.18 -19.21 38.36
C GLY A 499 -8.15 -18.94 37.25
N TYR A 500 -8.28 -17.85 36.48
CA TYR A 500 -7.26 -17.49 35.49
C TYR A 500 -6.09 -16.75 36.14
N GLN A 501 -4.86 -17.11 35.78
CA GLN A 501 -3.64 -16.44 36.23
C GLN A 501 -3.01 -15.66 35.08
N PHE A 502 -2.56 -14.43 35.37
CA PHE A 502 -1.88 -13.56 34.42
C PHE A 502 -0.48 -13.25 34.94
N LEU A 503 0.55 -13.81 34.31
CA LEU A 503 1.92 -13.74 34.76
C LEU A 503 2.76 -12.94 33.76
N ASN A 504 3.61 -12.05 34.24
CA ASN A 504 4.67 -11.49 33.41
C ASN A 504 5.64 -12.60 33.05
N SER A 505 5.88 -12.78 31.76
CA SER A 505 6.82 -13.80 31.29
C SER A 505 7.71 -13.22 30.20
N SER A 506 8.90 -13.80 30.07
CA SER A 506 9.79 -13.52 28.97
C SER A 506 10.28 -14.82 28.38
N THR A 507 10.07 -15.00 27.08
CA THR A 507 10.55 -16.15 26.33
C THR A 507 11.67 -15.73 25.37
N ARG A 508 12.52 -16.67 24.98
CA ARG A 508 13.48 -16.47 23.88
C ARG A 508 12.89 -17.08 22.62
N ASP A 509 12.80 -16.27 21.58
CA ASP A 509 12.46 -16.74 20.26
C ASP A 509 13.56 -17.72 19.77
N ARG A 510 13.17 -18.95 19.45
CA ARG A 510 14.12 -20.02 19.06
C ARG A 510 14.80 -19.76 17.71
N HIS A 511 14.20 -18.96 16.84
CA HIS A 511 14.74 -18.67 15.51
C HIS A 511 15.60 -17.41 15.49
N THR A 512 15.19 -16.37 16.23
CA THR A 512 15.89 -15.07 16.22
C THR A 512 16.79 -14.84 17.43
N GLY A 513 16.71 -15.70 18.46
CA GLY A 513 17.43 -15.57 19.72
C GLY A 513 17.00 -14.37 20.58
N ARG A 514 16.05 -13.55 20.10
CA ARG A 514 15.60 -12.33 20.76
C ARG A 514 14.69 -12.66 21.94
N LYS A 515 14.88 -11.94 23.04
CA LYS A 515 14.00 -12.01 24.21
C LYS A 515 12.68 -11.29 23.88
N LYS A 516 11.58 -12.03 23.91
CA LYS A 516 10.21 -11.50 23.80
C LYS A 516 9.61 -11.42 25.20
N THR A 517 9.21 -10.22 25.61
CA THR A 517 8.47 -9.98 26.86
C THR A 517 6.97 -9.96 26.58
N GLY A 518 6.17 -10.57 27.45
CA GLY A 518 4.73 -10.70 27.27
C GLY A 518 4.03 -11.18 28.53
N ARG A 519 2.79 -11.66 28.37
CA ARG A 519 1.96 -12.17 29.46
C ARG A 519 1.66 -13.66 29.23
N LEU A 520 1.99 -14.50 30.20
CA LEU A 520 1.50 -15.88 30.26
C LEU A 520 0.12 -15.88 30.91
N VAL A 521 -0.86 -16.43 30.23
CA VAL A 521 -2.22 -16.66 30.77
C VAL A 521 -2.36 -18.15 31.07
N VAL A 522 -2.85 -18.49 32.26
CA VAL A 522 -3.13 -19.87 32.67
C VAL A 522 -4.59 -19.95 33.05
N ALA A 523 -5.37 -20.82 32.40
CA ALA A 523 -6.77 -21.06 32.68
C ALA A 523 -6.97 -22.09 33.81
N PRO A 524 -8.19 -22.19 34.38
CA PRO A 524 -8.49 -23.10 35.50
C PRO A 524 -8.33 -24.58 35.16
N ASP A 525 -8.54 -24.94 33.89
CA ASP A 525 -8.38 -26.31 33.38
C ASP A 525 -6.91 -26.68 33.09
N GLY A 526 -5.97 -25.78 33.39
CA GLY A 526 -4.53 -25.96 33.19
C GLY A 526 -4.04 -25.56 31.80
N SER A 527 -4.93 -25.22 30.87
CA SER A 527 -4.53 -24.68 29.58
C SER A 527 -3.82 -23.34 29.77
N ASN A 528 -2.78 -23.06 28.99
CA ASN A 528 -2.02 -21.83 29.12
C ASN A 528 -1.46 -21.35 27.78
N ASP A 529 -1.23 -20.04 27.66
CA ASP A 529 -0.62 -19.48 26.46
C ASP A 529 0.12 -18.15 26.72
N PHE A 530 1.08 -17.83 25.85
CA PHE A 530 1.89 -16.63 25.91
C PHE A 530 1.40 -15.57 24.92
N MET A 531 1.10 -14.38 25.43
CA MET A 531 0.53 -13.27 24.68
C MET A 531 1.48 -12.09 24.63
N ALA A 532 1.52 -11.40 23.48
CA ALA A 532 2.42 -10.27 23.26
C ALA A 532 2.05 -9.04 24.11
N SER A 533 0.76 -8.91 24.48
CA SER A 533 0.27 -7.78 25.28
C SER A 533 -0.70 -8.23 26.36
N GLU A 534 -0.93 -7.36 27.34
CA GLU A 534 -1.98 -7.55 28.35
C GLU A 534 -3.38 -7.57 27.73
N LEU A 535 -3.61 -6.80 26.66
CA LEU A 535 -4.89 -6.78 25.98
C LEU A 535 -5.19 -8.12 25.29
N ASP A 536 -4.19 -8.71 24.63
CA ASP A 536 -4.33 -10.02 23.98
C ASP A 536 -4.52 -11.13 25.03
N ALA A 537 -3.84 -11.03 26.18
CA ALA A 537 -4.07 -11.92 27.32
C ALA A 537 -5.51 -11.85 27.87
N LYS A 538 -6.06 -10.64 28.02
CA LYS A 538 -7.46 -10.45 28.42
C LYS A 538 -8.42 -10.99 27.37
N ALA A 539 -8.14 -10.76 26.09
CA ALA A 539 -8.93 -11.29 24.98
C ALA A 539 -8.97 -12.82 24.99
N TRP A 540 -7.82 -13.47 25.23
CA TRP A 540 -7.73 -14.92 25.30
C TRP A 540 -8.56 -15.48 26.44
N ALA A 541 -8.42 -14.93 27.65
CA ALA A 541 -9.18 -15.38 28.81
C ALA A 541 -10.70 -15.17 28.62
N TYR A 542 -11.10 -14.05 28.02
CA TYR A 542 -12.50 -13.76 27.73
C TYR A 542 -13.12 -14.78 26.77
N LEU A 543 -12.47 -15.03 25.62
CA LEU A 543 -12.98 -15.98 24.64
C LEU A 543 -12.93 -17.42 25.15
N HIS A 544 -11.89 -17.78 25.92
CA HIS A 544 -11.81 -19.08 26.59
C HIS A 544 -12.98 -19.27 27.56
N GLN A 545 -13.32 -18.25 28.35
CA GLN A 545 -14.45 -18.33 29.26
C GLN A 545 -15.80 -18.44 28.54
N MET A 546 -15.99 -17.69 27.45
CA MET A 546 -17.18 -17.86 26.60
C MET A 546 -17.32 -19.30 26.12
N ASN A 547 -16.20 -19.91 25.72
CA ASN A 547 -16.16 -21.32 25.33
C ASN A 547 -16.71 -22.24 26.41
N GLN A 548 -16.18 -22.09 27.62
CA GLN A 548 -16.53 -22.92 28.79
C GLN A 548 -18.01 -22.74 29.17
N GLN A 549 -18.60 -21.59 28.88
CA GLN A 549 -20.03 -21.30 29.09
C GLN A 549 -20.93 -21.81 27.94
N GLY A 550 -20.38 -22.54 26.97
CA GLY A 550 -21.12 -23.02 25.79
C GLY A 550 -21.51 -21.91 24.82
N ILE A 551 -20.93 -20.71 24.97
CA ILE A 551 -21.16 -19.58 24.08
C ILE A 551 -20.22 -19.73 22.90
N GLN A 552 -20.69 -20.50 21.89
CA GLN A 552 -20.14 -20.69 20.55
C GLN A 552 -18.70 -20.22 20.39
N SER A 553 -17.74 -21.04 20.81
CA SER A 553 -16.36 -20.83 20.44
C SER A 553 -15.71 -22.19 20.15
N HIS A 554 -14.79 -22.21 19.20
CA HIS A 554 -14.10 -23.41 18.75
C HIS A 554 -13.04 -23.86 19.80
N PRO A 555 -12.39 -25.03 19.63
CA PRO A 555 -11.36 -25.51 20.54
C PRO A 555 -10.28 -24.45 20.84
N ILE A 556 -9.64 -24.55 22.01
CA ILE A 556 -8.66 -23.58 22.54
C ILE A 556 -7.55 -23.22 21.53
N GLU A 557 -7.15 -24.16 20.67
CA GLU A 557 -6.18 -23.91 19.59
C GLU A 557 -6.70 -22.94 18.50
N ASN A 558 -8.01 -22.96 18.22
CA ASN A 558 -8.62 -22.02 17.28
C ASN A 558 -8.79 -20.63 17.91
N LEU A 559 -9.06 -20.54 19.22
CA LEU A 559 -9.03 -19.28 19.97
C LEU A 559 -7.65 -18.60 19.92
N LYS A 560 -6.59 -19.41 20.03
CA LYS A 560 -5.21 -18.97 19.85
C LYS A 560 -4.96 -18.44 18.44
N LYS A 561 -5.37 -19.18 17.40
CA LYS A 561 -5.27 -18.72 16.01
C LYS A 561 -6.03 -17.41 15.82
N LEU A 562 -7.27 -17.30 16.30
CA LEU A 562 -8.09 -16.09 16.19
C LEU A 562 -7.34 -14.85 16.70
N ILE A 563 -6.90 -14.84 17.96
CA ILE A 563 -6.23 -13.68 18.57
C ILE A 563 -4.87 -13.39 17.94
N THR A 564 -4.10 -14.45 17.65
CA THR A 564 -2.74 -14.30 17.09
C THR A 564 -2.78 -13.88 15.62
N HIS A 565 -3.81 -14.31 14.90
CA HIS A 565 -3.95 -14.13 13.46
C HIS A 565 -4.94 -13.03 13.07
N ARG A 566 -5.47 -12.30 14.05
CA ARG A 566 -6.34 -11.16 13.83
C ARG A 566 -7.52 -11.48 12.88
N GLN A 567 -8.11 -12.67 13.02
CA GLN A 567 -9.29 -13.10 12.26
C GLN A 567 -10.53 -13.18 13.15
N ALA A 568 -11.69 -12.88 12.59
CA ALA A 568 -13.00 -13.16 13.18
C ALA A 568 -13.30 -14.66 13.10
N PRO A 569 -14.01 -15.22 14.09
CA PRO A 569 -14.49 -16.59 14.01
C PRO A 569 -15.70 -16.71 13.08
N ASP A 570 -15.87 -17.86 12.44
CA ASP A 570 -16.93 -18.11 11.45
C ASP A 570 -18.35 -17.89 11.99
N TRP A 571 -18.56 -18.07 13.30
CA TRP A 571 -19.84 -17.80 13.95
C TRP A 571 -20.13 -16.29 14.12
N PHE A 572 -19.15 -15.42 13.98
CA PHE A 572 -19.32 -13.97 14.09
C PHE A 572 -19.69 -13.38 12.72
N GLN A 573 -20.77 -12.61 12.70
CA GLN A 573 -21.22 -11.86 11.52
C GLN A 573 -21.13 -10.35 11.83
N PRO A 574 -20.78 -9.51 10.85
CA PRO A 574 -20.77 -8.06 11.03
C PRO A 574 -22.07 -7.53 11.66
N GLY A 575 -21.96 -6.73 12.71
CA GLY A 575 -23.09 -6.20 13.46
C GLY A 575 -23.65 -7.10 14.57
N MET A 576 -23.18 -8.35 14.70
CA MET A 576 -23.48 -9.19 15.86
C MET A 576 -22.82 -8.61 17.12
N VAL A 577 -23.56 -8.51 18.22
CA VAL A 577 -22.99 -8.10 19.50
C VAL A 577 -22.27 -9.29 20.15
N ILE A 578 -20.99 -9.14 20.47
CA ILE A 578 -20.28 -10.19 21.23
C ILE A 578 -20.99 -10.39 22.59
N PRO A 579 -21.44 -11.62 22.90
CA PRO A 579 -22.14 -11.93 24.15
C PRO A 579 -21.32 -11.56 25.38
N GLU A 580 -22.01 -11.12 26.44
CA GLU A 580 -21.39 -10.88 27.74
C GLU A 580 -21.10 -12.22 28.44
N LEU A 581 -20.03 -12.24 29.24
CA LEU A 581 -19.80 -13.36 30.17
C LEU A 581 -20.98 -13.42 31.13
N LYS A 582 -21.63 -14.58 31.21
CA LYS A 582 -22.67 -14.80 32.20
C LYS A 582 -22.00 -14.87 33.58
N SER A 583 -22.53 -14.11 34.53
CA SER A 583 -22.10 -14.06 35.93
C SER A 583 -22.28 -15.40 36.63
#